data_AF-A0A916NHP4-F1
#
_entry.id   AF-A0A916NHP4-F1
#
_cell.length_a   1.000
_cell.length_b   1.000
_cell.length_c   1.000
_cell.angle_alpha   90.00
_cell.angle_beta   90.00
_cell.angle_gamma   90.00
#
_symmetry.space_group_name_H-M   'P 1'
#
loop_
_entity.id
_entity.type
_entity.pdbx_description
1 polymer ?
#
loop_
_entity_poly.entity_id
_entity_poly.type
_entity_poly.pdbx_seq_one_letter_code
_entity_poly.pdbx_strand_id
1 'polypeptide(L)'
;MTTSIDPTTFRQVLGSFLTGVTIVTTVGSDGEYRGITANSFTSVSLDPPLVLFCIGKQSSSCEAFTEAEGFNIHILSAEQQGLARQFVRGTSEEKFANVPITTTETGAPLLSGVGAWLACRRHQVVDAGDHYILIGEVYACEAQDYRPLGFFQSQFQTFSMGDEIAQYSARPSGSVTVAWILAADDGRVVLRRNEQDELEIPKNRTGSTRLGDEYLAGMAGGLVGAEAGIDFLFSLYEAEDERLVLIYRGVLEGPVGGLAEGMELVDLEQLGSLSIAETVEQSILRRYQRERIEARFGVYSGSQAEGTLMRVEQAD
;
A
#
# COMPACT_ATOMS: atom_id res chain seq x y z
N MET A 1 -41.97 12.32 -11.38
CA MET A 1 -41.66 11.09 -12.12
C MET A 1 -40.58 10.37 -11.34
N THR A 2 -40.91 9.29 -10.63
CA THR A 2 -39.90 8.47 -9.94
C THR A 2 -39.35 7.48 -10.95
N THR A 3 -38.26 7.85 -11.61
CA THR A 3 -37.41 6.90 -12.32
C THR A 3 -36.83 5.97 -11.26
N SER A 4 -37.41 4.77 -11.14
CA SER A 4 -36.85 3.73 -10.27
C SER A 4 -35.46 3.40 -10.80
N ILE A 5 -34.44 3.61 -9.96
CA ILE A 5 -33.07 3.21 -10.30
C ILE A 5 -33.02 1.68 -10.32
N ASP A 6 -32.52 1.11 -11.41
CA ASP A 6 -32.27 -0.33 -11.50
C ASP A 6 -31.15 -0.73 -10.50
N PRO A 7 -31.40 -1.66 -9.56
CA PRO A 7 -30.43 -2.04 -8.54
C PRO A 7 -29.12 -2.60 -9.10
N THR A 8 -29.17 -3.27 -10.26
CA THR A 8 -27.97 -3.83 -10.90
C THR A 8 -27.07 -2.71 -11.41
N THR A 9 -27.66 -1.76 -12.14
CA THR A 9 -26.97 -0.55 -12.63
C THR A 9 -26.42 0.26 -11.46
N PHE A 10 -27.19 0.45 -10.39
CA PHE A 10 -26.72 1.18 -9.21
C PHE A 10 -25.51 0.51 -8.57
N ARG A 11 -25.56 -0.82 -8.35
CA ARG A 11 -24.42 -1.58 -7.79
C ARG A 11 -23.19 -1.50 -8.70
N GLN A 12 -23.38 -1.55 -10.01
CA GLN A 12 -22.28 -1.41 -10.97
C GLN A 12 -21.63 -0.03 -10.89
N VAL A 13 -22.42 1.04 -10.81
CA VAL A 13 -21.92 2.42 -10.67
C VAL A 13 -21.15 2.58 -9.35
N LEU A 14 -21.70 2.08 -8.24
CA LEU A 14 -20.99 2.11 -6.94
C LEU A 14 -19.67 1.32 -6.97
N GLY A 15 -19.67 0.17 -7.66
CA GLY A 15 -18.46 -0.65 -7.83
C GLY A 15 -17.36 -0.02 -8.68
N SER A 16 -17.62 1.14 -9.32
CA SER A 16 -16.60 1.89 -10.05
C SER A 16 -15.74 2.79 -9.14
N PHE A 17 -16.10 2.94 -7.87
CA PHE A 17 -15.26 3.60 -6.88
C PHE A 17 -14.31 2.58 -6.25
N LEU A 18 -13.00 2.76 -6.48
CA LEU A 18 -11.96 1.95 -5.85
C LEU A 18 -11.94 2.21 -4.34
N THR A 19 -11.89 1.14 -3.56
CA THR A 19 -11.85 1.20 -2.10
C THR A 19 -10.73 0.33 -1.56
N GLY A 20 -10.23 0.66 -0.37
CA GLY A 20 -9.49 -0.31 0.44
C GLY A 20 -10.43 -1.37 1.00
N VAL A 21 -9.86 -2.47 1.47
CA VAL A 21 -10.61 -3.53 2.17
C VAL A 21 -10.32 -3.46 3.66
N THR A 22 -11.38 -3.49 4.46
CA THR A 22 -11.26 -3.53 5.92
C THR A 22 -11.91 -4.76 6.52
N ILE A 23 -11.45 -5.17 7.69
CA ILE A 23 -12.22 -6.02 8.61
C ILE A 23 -12.61 -5.18 9.82
N VAL A 24 -13.90 -5.13 10.10
CA VAL A 24 -14.44 -4.49 11.31
C VAL A 24 -14.80 -5.60 12.29
N THR A 25 -14.45 -5.42 13.56
CA THR A 25 -14.71 -6.41 14.61
C THR A 25 -15.32 -5.76 15.85
N THR A 26 -16.11 -6.54 16.59
CA THR A 26 -16.73 -6.16 17.85
C THR A 26 -16.96 -7.41 18.71
N VAL A 27 -17.48 -7.20 19.91
CA VAL A 27 -17.98 -8.25 20.81
C VAL A 27 -19.49 -8.11 20.97
N GLY A 28 -20.22 -9.22 20.84
CA GLY A 28 -21.66 -9.26 21.06
C GLY A 28 -22.02 -9.18 22.54
N SER A 29 -23.30 -8.92 22.84
CA SER A 29 -23.82 -8.95 24.22
C SER A 29 -23.77 -10.35 24.85
N ASP A 30 -23.65 -11.39 24.02
CA ASP A 30 -23.38 -12.78 24.41
C ASP A 30 -21.90 -13.05 24.74
N GLY A 31 -21.03 -12.04 24.61
CA GLY A 31 -19.58 -12.16 24.82
C GLY A 31 -18.83 -12.76 23.63
N GLU A 32 -19.53 -13.12 22.55
CA GLU A 32 -18.93 -13.75 21.39
C GLU A 32 -18.35 -12.72 20.42
N TYR A 33 -17.20 -13.03 19.83
CA TYR A 33 -16.61 -12.16 18.83
C TYR A 33 -17.45 -12.14 17.54
N ARG A 34 -17.50 -10.95 16.93
CA ARG A 34 -18.17 -10.68 15.67
C ARG A 34 -17.24 -9.91 14.78
N GLY A 35 -17.24 -10.24 13.49
CA GLY A 35 -16.40 -9.58 12.51
C GLY A 35 -16.99 -9.64 11.12
N ILE A 36 -16.76 -8.60 10.34
CA ILE A 36 -17.19 -8.51 8.95
C ILE A 36 -16.10 -7.87 8.10
N THR A 37 -15.99 -8.32 6.86
CA THR A 37 -15.26 -7.58 5.84
C THR A 37 -16.14 -6.46 5.32
N ALA A 38 -15.62 -5.24 5.27
CA ALA A 38 -16.32 -4.07 4.77
C ALA A 38 -15.39 -3.23 3.88
N ASN A 39 -15.96 -2.63 2.85
CA ASN A 39 -15.28 -1.65 1.99
C ASN A 39 -16.02 -0.30 1.95
N SER A 40 -16.93 -0.08 2.89
CA SER A 40 -17.70 1.16 3.11
C SER A 40 -17.03 2.10 4.12
N PHE A 41 -15.78 1.83 4.48
CA PHE A 41 -15.01 2.62 5.44
C PHE A 41 -14.65 3.99 4.89
N THR A 42 -14.76 5.03 5.73
CA THR A 42 -14.39 6.41 5.41
C THR A 42 -13.90 7.16 6.65
N SER A 43 -12.87 8.00 6.52
CA SER A 43 -12.50 8.99 7.53
C SER A 43 -13.48 10.18 7.53
N VAL A 44 -13.83 10.71 8.69
CA VAL A 44 -14.88 11.73 8.84
C VAL A 44 -14.36 13.03 9.43
N SER A 45 -13.58 12.97 10.50
CA SER A 45 -13.09 14.14 11.23
C SER A 45 -11.73 13.85 11.83
N LEU A 46 -10.89 14.88 11.95
CA LEU A 46 -9.60 14.82 12.64
C LEU A 46 -9.72 15.23 14.11
N ASP A 47 -10.55 16.24 14.43
CA ASP A 47 -10.80 16.70 15.81
C ASP A 47 -12.30 16.94 16.06
N PRO A 48 -12.99 16.06 16.83
CA PRO A 48 -12.47 14.79 17.35
C PRO A 48 -12.19 13.78 16.22
N PRO A 49 -11.33 12.78 16.43
CA PRO A 49 -10.96 11.81 15.40
C PRO A 49 -12.12 10.83 15.16
N LEU A 50 -12.85 11.01 14.06
CA LEU A 50 -14.03 10.22 13.71
C LEU A 50 -13.83 9.45 12.41
N VAL A 51 -14.30 8.21 12.41
CA VAL A 51 -14.38 7.33 11.22
C VAL A 51 -15.75 6.71 11.12
N LEU A 52 -16.12 6.19 9.94
CA LEU A 52 -17.36 5.44 9.77
C LEU A 52 -17.18 4.17 8.93
N PHE A 53 -18.15 3.27 9.07
CA PHE A 53 -18.43 2.20 8.12
C PHE A 53 -19.94 1.89 8.09
N CYS A 54 -20.40 1.19 7.06
CA CYS A 54 -21.81 0.80 6.93
C CYS A 54 -21.99 -0.71 7.14
N ILE A 55 -23.01 -1.10 7.91
CA ILE A 55 -23.44 -2.50 8.09
C ILE A 55 -24.87 -2.70 7.58
N GLY A 56 -25.10 -3.78 6.83
CA GLY A 56 -26.43 -4.12 6.35
C GLY A 56 -27.32 -4.60 7.49
N LYS A 57 -28.58 -4.15 7.52
CA LYS A 57 -29.58 -4.53 8.54
C LYS A 57 -29.89 -6.03 8.55
N GLN A 58 -29.62 -6.73 7.44
CA GLN A 58 -29.78 -8.19 7.31
C GLN A 58 -28.55 -8.98 7.79
N SER A 59 -27.45 -8.31 8.13
CA SER A 59 -26.26 -8.97 8.66
C SER A 59 -26.58 -9.64 10.00
N SER A 60 -26.14 -10.89 10.18
CA SER A 60 -26.25 -11.60 11.46
C SER A 60 -25.45 -10.94 12.59
N SER A 61 -24.52 -10.05 12.25
CA SER A 61 -23.73 -9.26 13.22
C SER A 61 -24.30 -7.86 13.46
N CYS A 62 -25.40 -7.49 12.81
CA CYS A 62 -25.95 -6.12 12.87
C CYS A 62 -26.18 -5.68 14.31
N GLU A 63 -26.92 -6.47 15.10
CA GLU A 63 -27.25 -6.18 16.50
C GLU A 63 -25.99 -5.98 17.35
N ALA A 64 -25.02 -6.89 17.23
CA ALA A 64 -23.76 -6.78 17.96
C ALA A 64 -23.01 -5.47 17.66
N PHE A 65 -22.95 -5.04 16.40
CA PHE A 65 -22.29 -3.77 16.06
C PHE A 65 -23.08 -2.55 16.53
N THR A 66 -24.41 -2.56 16.45
CA THR A 66 -25.23 -1.42 16.85
C THR A 66 -25.32 -1.23 18.35
N GLU A 67 -25.15 -2.31 19.13
CA GLU A 67 -25.30 -2.28 20.59
C GLU A 67 -23.95 -2.22 21.34
N ALA A 68 -22.87 -2.74 20.75
CA ALA A 68 -21.56 -2.78 21.41
C ALA A 68 -21.03 -1.39 21.80
N GLU A 69 -20.16 -1.37 22.79
CA GLU A 69 -19.49 -0.16 23.28
C GLU A 69 -18.53 0.43 22.23
N GLY A 70 -17.95 -0.41 21.37
CA GLY A 70 -17.04 0.03 20.33
C GLY A 70 -16.71 -1.07 19.34
N PHE A 71 -15.76 -0.80 18.46
CA PHE A 71 -15.32 -1.71 17.42
C PHE A 71 -13.89 -1.38 16.98
N ASN A 72 -13.20 -2.36 16.42
CA ASN A 72 -11.89 -2.16 15.81
C ASN A 72 -12.00 -2.28 14.29
N ILE A 73 -11.37 -1.36 13.55
CA ILE A 73 -11.26 -1.38 12.09
C ILE A 73 -9.83 -1.78 11.73
N HIS A 74 -9.67 -2.76 10.84
CA HIS A 74 -8.38 -3.23 10.36
C HIS A 74 -8.31 -3.01 8.86
N ILE A 75 -7.35 -2.21 8.39
CA ILE A 75 -7.10 -1.98 6.97
C ILE A 75 -6.14 -3.05 6.48
N LEU A 76 -6.56 -3.80 5.46
CA LEU A 76 -5.87 -5.03 5.05
C LEU A 76 -4.77 -4.78 4.03
N SER A 77 -3.71 -5.57 4.13
CA SER A 77 -2.68 -5.66 3.10
C SER A 77 -3.06 -6.62 1.97
N ALA A 78 -2.39 -6.50 0.82
CA ALA A 78 -2.59 -7.33 -0.36
C ALA A 78 -2.50 -8.84 -0.05
N GLU A 79 -1.58 -9.22 0.84
CA GLU A 79 -1.35 -10.60 1.27
C GLU A 79 -2.53 -11.16 2.11
N GLN A 80 -3.39 -10.29 2.64
CA GLN A 80 -4.51 -10.64 3.52
C GLN A 80 -5.84 -10.85 2.77
N GLN A 81 -5.80 -11.04 1.45
CA GLN A 81 -6.99 -11.39 0.67
C GLN A 81 -7.67 -12.67 1.18
N GLY A 82 -6.91 -13.65 1.67
CA GLY A 82 -7.44 -14.86 2.29
C GLY A 82 -8.26 -14.57 3.54
N LEU A 83 -7.72 -13.72 4.42
CA LEU A 83 -8.38 -13.27 5.65
C LEU A 83 -9.67 -12.48 5.34
N ALA A 84 -9.62 -11.59 4.34
CA ALA A 84 -10.81 -10.87 3.89
C ALA A 84 -11.94 -11.83 3.45
N ARG A 85 -11.60 -12.92 2.74
CA ARG A 85 -12.59 -13.94 2.31
C ARG A 85 -13.13 -14.73 3.49
N GLN A 86 -12.28 -15.05 4.47
CA GLN A 86 -12.68 -15.72 5.72
C GLN A 86 -13.74 -14.90 6.46
N PHE A 87 -13.55 -13.59 6.60
CA PHE A 87 -14.50 -12.67 7.24
C PHE A 87 -15.77 -12.35 6.43
N VAL A 88 -15.82 -12.72 5.15
CA VAL A 88 -17.06 -12.67 4.34
C VAL A 88 -17.90 -13.94 4.53
N ARG A 89 -17.27 -15.12 4.56
CA ARG A 89 -17.97 -16.41 4.39
C ARG A 89 -18.14 -17.23 5.66
N GLY A 90 -17.24 -17.08 6.64
CA GLY A 90 -17.20 -17.92 7.82
C GLY A 90 -18.35 -17.65 8.80
N THR A 91 -18.66 -18.64 9.61
CA THR A 91 -19.35 -18.47 10.89
C THR A 91 -18.49 -17.64 11.87
N SER A 92 -19.07 -17.17 12.98
CA SER A 92 -18.30 -16.40 13.98
C SER A 92 -17.05 -17.15 14.44
N GLU A 93 -17.13 -18.45 14.71
CA GLU A 93 -15.98 -19.27 15.12
C GLU A 93 -14.92 -19.38 14.00
N GLU A 94 -15.35 -19.72 12.78
CA GLU A 94 -14.44 -19.87 11.63
C GLU A 94 -13.74 -18.55 11.27
N LYS A 95 -14.39 -17.41 11.48
CA LYS A 95 -13.80 -16.09 11.20
C LYS A 95 -12.55 -15.81 12.03
N PHE A 96 -12.53 -16.25 13.28
CA PHE A 96 -11.42 -15.99 14.20
C PHE A 96 -10.48 -17.20 14.35
N ALA A 97 -10.81 -18.34 13.74
CA ALA A 97 -9.96 -19.52 13.74
C ALA A 97 -8.58 -19.23 13.12
N ASN A 98 -7.52 -19.56 13.85
CA ASN A 98 -6.12 -19.34 13.47
C ASN A 98 -5.74 -17.87 13.19
N VAL A 99 -6.50 -16.91 13.72
CA VAL A 99 -6.17 -15.48 13.65
C VAL A 99 -5.62 -15.04 15.00
N PRO A 100 -4.36 -14.57 15.10
CA PRO A 100 -3.84 -14.06 16.36
C PRO A 100 -4.57 -12.79 16.79
N ILE A 101 -5.13 -12.81 18.01
CA ILE A 101 -6.03 -11.78 18.52
C ILE A 101 -5.55 -11.30 19.89
N THR A 102 -5.59 -10.00 20.09
CA THR A 102 -5.61 -9.36 21.42
C THR A 102 -6.95 -8.68 21.64
N THR A 103 -7.18 -8.05 22.80
CA THR A 103 -8.43 -7.35 23.11
C THR A 103 -8.14 -5.89 23.40
N THR A 104 -8.99 -5.00 22.91
CA THR A 104 -8.92 -3.57 23.22
C THR A 104 -9.81 -3.24 24.43
N GLU A 105 -9.80 -1.98 24.88
CA GLU A 105 -10.56 -1.52 26.05
C GLU A 105 -12.07 -1.83 25.93
N THR A 106 -12.62 -1.81 24.72
CA THR A 106 -14.05 -2.09 24.45
C THR A 106 -14.38 -3.58 24.40
N GLY A 107 -13.40 -4.45 24.65
CA GLY A 107 -13.53 -5.92 24.54
C GLY A 107 -13.55 -6.44 23.09
N ALA A 108 -13.52 -5.55 22.10
CA ALA A 108 -13.46 -5.94 20.69
C ALA A 108 -12.10 -6.62 20.37
N PRO A 109 -12.09 -7.69 19.56
CA PRO A 109 -10.86 -8.37 19.21
C PRO A 109 -10.02 -7.51 18.25
N LEU A 110 -8.72 -7.42 18.50
CA LEU A 110 -7.75 -6.74 17.64
C LEU A 110 -6.91 -7.79 16.91
N LEU A 111 -7.02 -7.82 15.59
CA LEU A 111 -6.31 -8.77 14.75
C LEU A 111 -4.85 -8.34 14.61
N SER A 112 -3.92 -9.27 14.79
CA SER A 112 -2.49 -8.99 14.64
C SER A 112 -2.04 -9.12 13.18
N GLY A 113 -0.95 -8.44 12.83
CA GLY A 113 -0.32 -8.54 11.50
C GLY A 113 -1.12 -7.89 10.37
N VAL A 114 -2.03 -6.98 10.68
CA VAL A 114 -2.74 -6.15 9.70
C VAL A 114 -1.95 -4.89 9.38
N GLY A 115 -2.17 -4.33 8.18
CA GLY A 115 -1.40 -3.17 7.71
C GLY A 115 -1.60 -1.92 8.57
N ALA A 116 -2.86 -1.64 8.94
CA ALA A 116 -3.18 -0.61 9.91
C ALA A 116 -4.44 -0.97 10.68
N TRP A 117 -4.61 -0.39 11.88
CA TRP A 117 -5.84 -0.57 12.66
C TRP A 117 -6.22 0.69 13.44
N LEU A 118 -7.53 0.79 13.72
CA LEU A 118 -8.12 1.84 14.56
C LEU A 118 -9.03 1.19 15.60
N ALA A 119 -8.81 1.50 16.87
CA ALA A 119 -9.68 1.11 17.98
C ALA A 119 -10.64 2.27 18.29
N CYS A 120 -11.94 1.99 18.21
CA CYS A 120 -12.98 3.01 18.27
C CYS A 120 -13.96 2.74 19.41
N ARG A 121 -14.40 3.81 20.08
CA ARG A 121 -15.66 3.80 20.85
C ARG A 121 -16.80 4.16 19.92
N ARG A 122 -17.97 3.55 20.09
CA ARG A 122 -19.15 3.85 19.26
C ARG A 122 -19.62 5.27 19.59
N HIS A 123 -19.54 6.15 18.60
CA HIS A 123 -19.96 7.54 18.73
C HIS A 123 -21.43 7.70 18.36
N GLN A 124 -21.85 7.15 17.21
CA GLN A 124 -23.23 7.26 16.72
C GLN A 124 -23.60 6.11 15.80
N VAL A 125 -24.90 5.75 15.79
CA VAL A 125 -25.51 4.86 14.80
C VAL A 125 -26.59 5.65 14.07
N VAL A 126 -26.52 5.69 12.74
CA VAL A 126 -27.47 6.42 11.89
C VAL A 126 -28.22 5.43 11.00
N ASP A 127 -29.55 5.50 11.03
CA ASP A 127 -30.41 4.73 10.11
C ASP A 127 -30.28 5.29 8.68
N ALA A 128 -29.89 4.43 7.73
CA ALA A 128 -29.59 4.83 6.36
C ALA A 128 -30.10 3.78 5.36
N GLY A 129 -31.42 3.68 5.22
CA GLY A 129 -32.05 2.78 4.25
C GLY A 129 -31.95 1.33 4.69
N ASP A 130 -31.32 0.47 3.89
CA ASP A 130 -31.09 -0.95 4.22
C ASP A 130 -29.81 -1.20 5.04
N HIS A 131 -29.09 -0.13 5.40
CA HIS A 131 -27.89 -0.16 6.24
C HIS A 131 -28.02 0.75 7.46
N TYR A 132 -27.15 0.51 8.44
CA TYR A 132 -26.77 1.50 9.45
C TYR A 132 -25.39 2.06 9.13
N ILE A 133 -25.20 3.36 9.33
CA ILE A 133 -23.88 4.00 9.37
C ILE A 133 -23.44 3.99 10.83
N LEU A 134 -22.31 3.34 11.11
CA LEU A 134 -21.67 3.38 12.42
C LEU A 134 -20.53 4.37 12.38
N ILE A 135 -20.59 5.36 13.26
CA ILE A 135 -19.55 6.36 13.46
C ILE A 135 -18.82 5.99 14.75
N GLY A 136 -17.49 5.90 14.67
CA GLY A 136 -16.61 5.58 15.79
C GLY A 136 -15.67 6.74 16.08
N GLU A 137 -15.45 7.01 17.36
CA GLU A 137 -14.42 7.92 17.84
C GLU A 137 -13.16 7.12 18.15
N VAL A 138 -12.08 7.44 17.45
CA VAL A 138 -10.81 6.71 17.54
C VAL A 138 -10.07 7.12 18.81
N TYR A 139 -9.69 6.15 19.64
CA TYR A 139 -8.90 6.40 20.85
C TYR A 139 -7.49 5.80 20.79
N ALA A 140 -7.23 4.89 19.85
CA ALA A 140 -5.92 4.34 19.56
C ALA A 140 -5.85 3.88 18.10
N CYS A 141 -4.69 4.00 17.48
CA CYS A 141 -4.43 3.50 16.15
C CYS A 141 -2.94 3.19 15.96
N GLU A 142 -2.64 2.32 15.01
CA GLU A 142 -1.28 2.02 14.56
C GLU A 142 -1.33 1.73 13.06
N ALA A 143 -0.25 2.09 12.37
CA ALA A 143 -0.03 1.72 10.98
C ALA A 143 1.42 1.25 10.83
N GLN A 144 1.59 0.24 9.99
CA GLN A 144 2.89 -0.26 9.54
C GLN A 144 3.09 0.15 8.07
N ASP A 145 4.26 -0.15 7.50
CA ASP A 145 4.43 -0.08 6.06
C ASP A 145 3.83 -1.34 5.42
N TYR A 146 2.90 -1.17 4.47
CA TYR A 146 2.21 -2.28 3.82
C TYR A 146 1.66 -1.91 2.44
N ARG A 147 1.51 -2.91 1.57
CA ARG A 147 0.79 -2.77 0.30
C ARG A 147 -0.71 -3.00 0.55
N PRO A 148 -1.60 -2.04 0.26
CA PRO A 148 -3.01 -2.18 0.60
C PRO A 148 -3.72 -3.20 -0.31
N LEU A 149 -4.76 -3.85 0.23
CA LEU A 149 -5.71 -4.61 -0.56
C LEU A 149 -6.81 -3.69 -1.07
N GLY A 150 -6.98 -3.63 -2.40
CA GLY A 150 -8.03 -2.89 -3.06
C GLY A 150 -9.27 -3.74 -3.38
N PHE A 151 -10.39 -3.07 -3.61
CA PHE A 151 -11.61 -3.68 -4.12
C PHE A 151 -12.26 -2.77 -5.17
N PHE A 152 -12.46 -3.32 -6.36
CA PHE A 152 -12.97 -2.62 -7.54
C PHE A 152 -13.82 -3.56 -8.39
N GLN A 153 -14.98 -3.11 -8.85
CA GLN A 153 -15.90 -3.89 -9.69
C GLN A 153 -16.18 -5.30 -9.18
N SER A 154 -16.41 -5.43 -7.87
CA SER A 154 -16.66 -6.72 -7.19
C SER A 154 -15.48 -7.70 -7.18
N GLN A 155 -14.26 -7.22 -7.42
CA GLN A 155 -13.04 -8.01 -7.43
C GLN A 155 -12.00 -7.41 -6.47
N PHE A 156 -11.25 -8.28 -5.82
CA PHE A 156 -10.08 -7.86 -5.06
C PHE A 156 -8.98 -7.46 -6.03
N GLN A 157 -8.39 -6.29 -5.80
CA GLN A 157 -7.25 -5.78 -6.54
C GLN A 157 -6.05 -5.76 -5.61
N THR A 158 -4.95 -6.33 -6.07
CA THR A 158 -3.64 -6.08 -5.46
C THR A 158 -2.98 -4.98 -6.25
N PHE A 159 -2.48 -3.96 -5.57
CA PHE A 159 -1.61 -2.97 -6.20
C PHE A 159 -0.22 -3.60 -6.32
N SER A 160 -0.10 -4.52 -7.29
CA SER A 160 1.17 -5.11 -7.68
C SER A 160 1.55 -4.51 -9.02
N MET A 161 2.77 -4.00 -9.12
CA MET A 161 3.28 -3.50 -10.40
C MET A 161 3.47 -4.62 -11.45
N GLY A 162 3.38 -5.89 -11.04
CA GLY A 162 3.59 -7.05 -11.91
C GLY A 162 2.64 -7.10 -13.10
N ASP A 163 1.41 -6.61 -12.97
CA ASP A 163 0.43 -6.61 -14.06
C ASP A 163 0.73 -5.53 -15.11
N GLU A 164 1.19 -4.34 -14.71
CA GLU A 164 1.65 -3.29 -15.63
C GLU A 164 2.90 -3.74 -16.39
N ILE A 165 3.83 -4.42 -15.70
CA ILE A 165 5.07 -4.95 -16.27
C ILE A 165 4.78 -6.09 -17.24
N ALA A 166 3.85 -6.99 -16.90
CA ALA A 166 3.44 -8.09 -17.77
C ALA A 166 2.74 -7.59 -19.04
N GLN A 167 1.87 -6.59 -18.94
CA GLN A 167 1.23 -5.97 -20.10
C GLN A 167 2.25 -5.25 -21.01
N TYR A 168 3.23 -4.56 -20.42
CA TYR A 168 4.26 -3.86 -21.19
C TYR A 168 5.23 -4.83 -21.87
N SER A 169 5.69 -5.86 -21.16
CA SER A 169 6.63 -6.86 -21.67
C SER A 169 6.04 -7.77 -22.76
N ALA A 170 4.71 -7.81 -22.87
CA ALA A 170 4.03 -8.49 -23.97
C ALA A 170 4.14 -7.73 -25.31
N ARG A 171 4.64 -6.49 -25.32
CA ARG A 171 4.91 -5.73 -26.55
C ARG A 171 6.14 -6.31 -27.28
N PRO A 172 6.14 -6.40 -28.62
CA PRO A 172 7.26 -6.92 -29.40
C PRO A 172 8.60 -6.20 -29.18
N SER A 173 8.55 -4.90 -28.83
CA SER A 173 9.70 -4.03 -28.52
C SER A 173 9.94 -3.85 -27.01
N GLY A 174 9.08 -4.40 -26.15
CA GLY A 174 9.11 -4.13 -24.71
C GLY A 174 10.35 -4.73 -24.06
N SER A 175 11.29 -3.90 -23.65
CA SER A 175 12.36 -4.31 -22.74
C SER A 175 12.24 -3.58 -21.41
N VAL A 176 12.46 -4.32 -20.32
CA VAL A 176 12.30 -3.82 -18.96
C VAL A 176 13.68 -3.57 -18.38
N THR A 177 13.88 -2.37 -17.86
CA THR A 177 15.04 -2.00 -17.06
C THR A 177 14.57 -1.87 -15.61
N VAL A 178 15.23 -2.57 -14.70
CA VAL A 178 15.01 -2.42 -13.27
C VAL A 178 16.18 -1.66 -12.69
N ALA A 179 15.90 -0.70 -11.83
CA ALA A 179 16.85 0.20 -11.22
C ALA A 179 16.56 0.33 -9.72
N TRP A 180 17.55 0.72 -8.92
CA TRP A 180 17.45 0.70 -7.46
C TRP A 180 18.03 1.93 -6.81
N ILE A 181 17.23 2.57 -5.94
CA ILE A 181 17.70 3.55 -4.96
C ILE A 181 17.83 2.81 -3.62
N LEU A 182 19.04 2.34 -3.32
CA LEU A 182 19.34 1.62 -2.09
C LEU A 182 19.95 2.57 -1.07
N ALA A 183 19.30 2.73 0.08
CA ALA A 183 19.81 3.54 1.17
C ALA A 183 20.63 2.71 2.17
N ALA A 184 21.77 3.24 2.60
CA ALA A 184 22.47 2.76 3.78
C ALA A 184 21.84 3.32 5.07
N ASP A 185 22.20 2.74 6.21
CA ASP A 185 21.72 3.16 7.55
C ASP A 185 22.05 4.63 7.87
N ASP A 186 23.16 5.14 7.36
CA ASP A 186 23.57 6.55 7.52
C ASP A 186 22.87 7.51 6.55
N GLY A 187 22.01 6.96 5.69
CA GLY A 187 21.16 7.69 4.77
C GLY A 187 21.76 8.07 3.42
N ARG A 188 23.02 7.73 3.18
CA ARG A 188 23.59 7.79 1.82
C ARG A 188 22.92 6.74 0.93
N VAL A 189 22.92 6.99 -0.38
CA VAL A 189 22.38 6.05 -1.37
C VAL A 189 23.47 5.50 -2.27
N VAL A 190 23.30 4.28 -2.74
CA VAL A 190 24.21 3.68 -3.73
C VAL A 190 23.93 4.27 -5.11
N LEU A 191 24.94 4.89 -5.71
CA LEU A 191 24.94 5.27 -7.13
C LEU A 191 26.10 4.57 -7.86
N ARG A 192 25.97 4.43 -9.19
CA ARG A 192 27.02 3.90 -10.06
C ARG A 192 27.69 5.05 -10.80
N ARG A 193 29.01 5.04 -10.88
CA ARG A 193 29.80 5.91 -11.73
C ARG A 193 29.95 5.28 -13.11
N ASN A 194 29.55 5.99 -14.16
CA ASN A 194 29.66 5.54 -15.54
C ASN A 194 31.07 5.84 -16.12
N GLU A 195 31.30 5.43 -17.37
CA GLU A 195 32.59 5.65 -18.07
C GLU A 195 32.91 7.14 -18.31
N GLN A 196 31.92 8.01 -18.24
CA GLN A 196 32.03 9.47 -18.43
C GLN A 196 32.23 10.22 -17.10
N ASP A 197 32.46 9.49 -16.00
CA ASP A 197 32.62 10.04 -14.64
C ASP A 197 31.34 10.69 -14.07
N GLU A 198 30.18 10.33 -14.62
CA GLU A 198 28.87 10.78 -14.16
C GLU A 198 28.19 9.69 -13.31
N LEU A 199 27.36 10.12 -12.37
CA LEU A 199 26.59 9.25 -11.49
C LEU A 199 25.26 8.87 -12.13
N GLU A 200 24.86 7.63 -11.95
CA GLU A 200 23.57 7.10 -12.37
C GLU A 200 22.99 6.14 -11.34
N ILE A 201 21.68 5.96 -11.37
CA ILE A 201 20.99 4.98 -10.54
C ILE A 201 21.42 3.57 -11.00
N PRO A 202 21.88 2.67 -10.11
CA PRO A 202 22.22 1.30 -10.44
C PRO A 202 21.04 0.62 -11.12
N LYS A 203 21.26 0.12 -12.34
CA LYS A 203 20.20 -0.44 -13.20
C LYS A 203 20.68 -1.64 -13.99
N ASN A 204 19.77 -2.58 -14.23
CA ASN A 204 20.00 -3.80 -14.99
C ASN A 204 18.80 -4.11 -15.90
N ARG A 205 19.10 -4.63 -17.10
CA ARG A 205 18.04 -5.06 -18.03
C ARG A 205 17.60 -6.46 -17.66
N THR A 206 16.29 -6.70 -17.70
CA THR A 206 15.73 -8.03 -17.45
C THR A 206 14.71 -8.40 -18.53
N GLY A 207 14.74 -9.66 -18.93
CA GLY A 207 13.68 -10.26 -19.74
C GLY A 207 12.56 -10.88 -18.90
N SER A 208 12.70 -10.86 -17.56
CA SER A 208 11.67 -11.41 -16.68
C SER A 208 10.51 -10.43 -16.52
N THR A 209 9.30 -10.93 -16.72
CA THR A 209 8.05 -10.20 -16.46
C THR A 209 7.53 -10.45 -15.05
N ARG A 210 8.14 -11.40 -14.31
CA ARG A 210 7.84 -11.71 -12.91
C ARG A 210 8.95 -11.17 -12.05
N LEU A 211 8.67 -10.06 -11.39
CA LEU A 211 9.60 -9.34 -10.52
C LEU A 211 9.10 -9.42 -9.08
N GLY A 212 9.26 -10.60 -8.47
CA GLY A 212 8.98 -10.78 -7.03
C GLY A 212 10.09 -10.20 -6.16
N ASP A 213 9.77 -9.88 -4.92
CA ASP A 213 10.67 -9.18 -3.98
C ASP A 213 12.01 -9.92 -3.80
N GLU A 214 12.01 -11.26 -3.62
CA GLU A 214 13.25 -12.07 -3.52
C GLU A 214 14.13 -11.99 -4.78
N TYR A 215 13.51 -12.00 -5.97
CA TYR A 215 14.24 -11.90 -7.23
C TYR A 215 14.85 -10.51 -7.42
N LEU A 216 14.09 -9.47 -7.06
CA LEU A 216 14.55 -8.08 -7.10
C LEU A 216 15.69 -7.84 -6.10
N ALA A 217 15.58 -8.36 -4.88
CA ALA A 217 16.61 -8.30 -3.85
C ALA A 217 17.90 -8.99 -4.32
N GLY A 218 17.80 -10.21 -4.86
CA GLY A 218 18.94 -10.94 -5.41
C GLY A 218 19.62 -10.21 -6.58
N MET A 219 18.85 -9.60 -7.48
CA MET A 219 19.41 -8.79 -8.57
C MET A 219 20.10 -7.53 -8.06
N ALA A 220 19.46 -6.81 -7.14
CA ALA A 220 20.04 -5.62 -6.52
C ALA A 220 21.36 -5.97 -5.84
N GLY A 221 21.35 -7.02 -5.01
CA GLY A 221 22.52 -7.40 -4.23
C GLY A 221 23.67 -7.91 -5.10
N GLY A 222 23.38 -8.68 -6.14
CA GLY A 222 24.38 -9.09 -7.13
C GLY A 222 24.96 -7.92 -7.93
N LEU A 223 24.14 -6.89 -8.21
CA LEU A 223 24.58 -5.69 -8.93
C LEU A 223 25.47 -4.79 -8.07
N VAL A 224 25.10 -4.56 -6.80
CA VAL A 224 25.80 -3.63 -5.91
C VAL A 224 26.89 -4.28 -5.07
N GLY A 225 26.94 -5.61 -5.02
CA GLY A 225 27.93 -6.37 -4.24
C GLY A 225 27.65 -6.40 -2.73
N ALA A 226 26.42 -6.15 -2.29
CA ALA A 226 26.00 -6.15 -0.89
C ALA A 226 24.61 -6.77 -0.75
N GLU A 227 24.23 -7.25 0.43
CA GLU A 227 22.85 -7.68 0.67
C GLU A 227 21.90 -6.47 0.59
N ALA A 228 20.72 -6.67 0.01
CA ALA A 228 19.78 -5.60 -0.26
C ALA A 228 18.36 -6.07 0.00
N GLY A 229 17.63 -5.28 0.80
CA GLY A 229 16.19 -5.40 0.98
C GLY A 229 15.46 -4.49 -0.02
N ILE A 230 14.32 -4.95 -0.53
CA ILE A 230 13.46 -4.18 -1.43
C ILE A 230 12.19 -3.79 -0.68
N ASP A 231 11.88 -2.49 -0.66
CA ASP A 231 10.71 -1.99 0.07
C ASP A 231 9.52 -1.83 -0.87
N PHE A 232 9.63 -0.97 -1.88
CA PHE A 232 8.54 -0.69 -2.81
C PHE A 232 9.05 -0.10 -4.12
N LEU A 233 8.21 -0.12 -5.16
CA LEU A 233 8.52 0.60 -6.40
C LEU A 233 8.36 2.11 -6.18
N PHE A 234 9.45 2.85 -6.38
CA PHE A 234 9.48 4.29 -6.26
C PHE A 234 8.94 4.98 -7.53
N SER A 235 9.39 4.55 -8.71
CA SER A 235 9.02 5.23 -9.97
C SER A 235 8.86 4.25 -11.11
N LEU A 236 7.90 4.54 -11.99
CA LEU A 236 7.71 3.87 -13.27
C LEU A 236 7.63 4.89 -14.39
N TYR A 237 8.41 4.70 -15.45
CA TYR A 237 8.30 5.51 -16.66
C TYR A 237 8.74 4.75 -17.92
N GLU A 238 8.30 5.25 -19.06
CA GLU A 238 8.75 4.81 -20.39
C GLU A 238 9.86 5.74 -20.88
N ALA A 239 11.04 5.19 -21.16
CA ALA A 239 12.20 5.90 -21.69
C ALA A 239 12.04 6.21 -23.19
N GLU A 240 12.86 7.12 -23.74
CA GLU A 240 12.79 7.51 -25.15
C GLU A 240 12.92 6.34 -26.14
N ASP A 241 13.64 5.29 -25.75
CA ASP A 241 13.82 4.08 -26.55
C ASP A 241 12.75 3.00 -26.27
N GLU A 242 11.57 3.41 -25.82
CA GLU A 242 10.40 2.54 -25.53
C GLU A 242 10.72 1.43 -24.52
N ARG A 243 11.60 1.73 -23.57
CA ARG A 243 11.87 0.83 -22.45
C ARG A 243 11.08 1.23 -21.23
N LEU A 244 10.46 0.25 -20.58
CA LEU A 244 9.89 0.46 -19.26
C LEU A 244 11.01 0.46 -18.23
N VAL A 245 11.14 1.55 -17.49
CA VAL A 245 12.10 1.68 -16.40
C VAL A 245 11.34 1.66 -15.08
N LEU A 246 11.69 0.69 -14.25
CA LEU A 246 11.16 0.48 -12.91
C LEU A 246 12.26 0.82 -11.90
N ILE A 247 12.04 1.84 -11.08
CA ILE A 247 12.98 2.20 -10.01
C ILE A 247 12.39 1.77 -8.68
N TYR A 248 13.01 0.80 -8.03
CA TYR A 248 12.68 0.34 -6.69
C TYR A 248 13.47 1.12 -5.64
N ARG A 249 12.82 1.39 -4.51
CA ARG A 249 13.48 1.82 -3.29
C ARG A 249 13.81 0.57 -2.46
N GLY A 250 14.97 0.59 -1.83
CA GLY A 250 15.39 -0.44 -0.90
C GLY A 250 16.36 0.08 0.15
N VAL A 251 16.90 -0.86 0.90
CA VAL A 251 17.95 -0.63 1.89
C VAL A 251 19.11 -1.60 1.68
N LEU A 252 20.32 -1.18 2.01
CA LEU A 252 21.43 -2.11 2.17
C LEU A 252 21.30 -2.84 3.49
N GLU A 253 21.44 -4.16 3.47
CA GLU A 253 21.41 -4.98 4.67
C GLU A 253 22.84 -5.23 5.16
N GLY A 254 23.14 -4.83 6.40
CA GLY A 254 24.44 -5.06 7.04
C GLY A 254 25.48 -3.95 6.81
N PRO A 255 26.68 -4.10 7.42
CA PRO A 255 27.70 -3.06 7.41
C PRO A 255 28.26 -2.84 6.00
N VAL A 256 28.28 -1.57 5.56
CA VAL A 256 28.76 -1.17 4.22
C VAL A 256 30.29 -1.28 4.12
N GLY A 257 30.77 -2.52 3.96
CA GLY A 257 32.18 -2.88 3.98
C GLY A 257 32.82 -3.11 2.61
N GLY A 258 32.10 -2.85 1.51
CA GLY A 258 32.62 -2.94 0.15
C GLY A 258 31.50 -3.09 -0.87
N LEU A 259 31.20 -2.02 -1.61
CA LEU A 259 30.34 -2.09 -2.78
C LEU A 259 31.13 -2.64 -3.98
N ALA A 260 30.42 -3.16 -4.98
CA ALA A 260 31.00 -3.60 -6.25
C ALA A 260 31.75 -2.46 -6.96
N GLU A 261 32.66 -2.80 -7.87
CA GLU A 261 33.43 -1.82 -8.64
C GLU A 261 32.51 -0.83 -9.38
N GLY A 262 32.84 0.46 -9.29
CA GLY A 262 32.05 1.54 -9.87
C GLY A 262 30.82 1.96 -9.04
N MET A 263 30.53 1.30 -7.92
CA MET A 263 29.47 1.71 -6.99
C MET A 263 30.02 2.58 -5.87
N GLU A 264 29.28 3.62 -5.49
CA GLU A 264 29.66 4.51 -4.40
C GLU A 264 28.45 4.94 -3.56
N LEU A 265 28.70 5.18 -2.27
CA LEU A 265 27.72 5.79 -1.37
C LEU A 265 27.75 7.30 -1.50
N VAL A 266 26.62 7.86 -1.90
CA VAL A 266 26.44 9.27 -2.19
C VAL A 266 25.50 9.91 -1.19
N ASP A 267 25.93 11.04 -0.63
CA ASP A 267 25.08 11.90 0.15
C ASP A 267 24.24 12.80 -0.77
N LEU A 268 22.91 12.60 -0.75
CA LEU A 268 22.00 13.36 -1.60
C LEU A 268 21.85 14.81 -1.16
N GLU A 269 22.28 15.22 0.04
CA GLU A 269 22.37 16.64 0.39
C GLU A 269 23.27 17.42 -0.58
N GLN A 270 24.23 16.72 -1.20
CA GLN A 270 25.17 17.29 -2.16
C GLN A 270 24.70 17.17 -3.62
N LEU A 271 23.47 16.70 -3.87
CA LEU A 271 22.95 16.40 -5.21
C LEU A 271 23.04 17.60 -6.18
N GLY A 272 22.98 18.83 -5.68
CA GLY A 272 23.16 20.04 -6.49
C GLY A 272 24.55 20.21 -7.11
N SER A 273 25.57 19.54 -6.54
CA SER A 273 26.96 19.56 -7.02
C SER A 273 27.39 18.28 -7.75
N LEU A 274 26.52 17.27 -7.81
CA LEU A 274 26.82 16.00 -8.46
C LEU A 274 26.52 16.06 -9.96
N SER A 275 27.40 15.45 -10.76
CA SER A 275 27.14 15.21 -12.18
C SER A 275 26.30 13.95 -12.33
N ILE A 276 25.01 14.09 -12.61
CA ILE A 276 24.09 12.96 -12.84
C ILE A 276 23.91 12.78 -14.36
N ALA A 277 24.08 11.55 -14.86
CA ALA A 277 24.12 11.23 -16.29
C ALA A 277 22.81 11.58 -17.03
N GLU A 278 21.66 11.34 -16.40
CA GLU A 278 20.35 11.58 -17.00
C GLU A 278 19.55 12.62 -16.21
N THR A 279 18.95 13.60 -16.90
CA THR A 279 18.06 14.61 -16.29
C THR A 279 16.88 13.97 -15.54
N VAL A 280 16.38 12.85 -16.05
CA VAL A 280 15.27 12.09 -15.45
C VAL A 280 15.71 11.51 -14.10
N GLU A 281 16.87 10.88 -14.05
CA GLU A 281 17.44 10.36 -12.80
C GLU A 281 17.74 11.47 -11.80
N GLN A 282 18.22 12.62 -12.25
CA GLN A 282 18.41 13.79 -11.39
C GLN A 282 17.08 14.25 -10.78
N SER A 283 16.00 14.29 -11.57
CA SER A 283 14.66 14.63 -11.09
C SER A 283 14.15 13.61 -10.06
N ILE A 284 14.36 12.32 -10.32
CA ILE A 284 13.97 11.22 -9.43
C ILE A 284 14.75 11.27 -8.11
N LEU A 285 16.06 11.48 -8.14
CA LEU A 285 16.88 11.59 -6.93
C LEU A 285 16.52 12.84 -6.11
N ARG A 286 16.20 13.98 -6.76
CA ARG A 286 15.68 15.16 -6.06
C ARG A 286 14.34 14.89 -5.40
N ARG A 287 13.46 14.14 -6.08
CA ARG A 287 12.17 13.73 -5.52
C ARG A 287 12.39 12.84 -4.30
N TYR A 288 13.23 11.82 -4.43
CA TYR A 288 13.58 10.92 -3.33
C TYR A 288 14.16 11.66 -2.13
N GLN A 289 15.08 12.61 -2.36
CA GLN A 289 15.64 13.45 -1.31
C GLN A 289 14.57 14.24 -0.55
N ARG A 290 13.64 14.89 -1.26
CA ARG A 290 12.54 15.64 -0.64
C ARG A 290 11.61 14.73 0.16
N GLU A 291 11.19 13.62 -0.42
CA GLU A 291 10.27 12.64 0.20
C GLU A 291 10.88 11.99 1.45
N ARG A 292 12.20 11.78 1.46
CA ARG A 292 12.95 11.28 2.62
C ARG A 292 12.96 12.29 3.79
N ILE A 293 13.17 13.57 3.50
CA ILE A 293 13.17 14.65 4.53
C ILE A 293 11.77 14.79 5.16
N GLU A 294 10.72 14.56 4.36
CA GLU A 294 9.33 14.69 4.79
C GLU A 294 8.76 13.39 5.42
N ALA A 295 9.52 12.29 5.44
CA ALA A 295 9.08 10.95 5.83
C ALA A 295 7.80 10.48 5.10
N ARG A 296 7.60 10.93 3.85
CA ARG A 296 6.40 10.66 3.03
C ARG A 296 6.86 10.22 1.63
N PHE A 297 6.64 8.96 1.26
CA PHE A 297 6.98 8.44 -0.06
C PHE A 297 5.74 8.28 -0.96
N GLY A 298 5.83 8.68 -2.23
CA GLY A 298 4.76 8.56 -3.23
C GLY A 298 5.20 7.76 -4.47
N VAL A 299 4.24 7.10 -5.14
CA VAL A 299 4.49 6.37 -6.39
C VAL A 299 4.24 7.31 -7.58
N TYR A 300 5.21 7.44 -8.49
CA TYR A 300 5.04 8.18 -9.73
C TYR A 300 4.78 7.25 -10.92
N SER A 301 3.72 7.54 -11.67
CA SER A 301 3.38 6.90 -12.94
C SER A 301 3.22 7.98 -14.03
N GLY A 302 4.03 7.89 -15.09
CA GLY A 302 4.02 8.85 -16.20
C GLY A 302 5.10 8.59 -17.26
N SER A 303 5.14 9.44 -18.29
CA SER A 303 6.20 9.51 -19.29
C SER A 303 7.36 10.44 -18.84
N GLN A 304 8.48 10.45 -19.59
CA GLN A 304 9.60 11.37 -19.33
C GLN A 304 9.24 12.86 -19.45
N ALA A 305 8.16 13.21 -20.17
CA ALA A 305 7.74 14.60 -20.39
C ALA A 305 6.49 14.99 -19.56
N GLU A 306 5.62 14.05 -19.26
CA GLU A 306 4.35 14.28 -18.56
C GLU A 306 3.99 13.08 -17.67
N GLY A 307 3.58 13.32 -16.43
CA GLY A 307 3.11 12.27 -15.52
C GLY A 307 2.22 12.78 -14.41
N THR A 308 1.46 11.88 -13.80
CA THR A 308 0.56 12.19 -12.70
C THR A 308 1.17 11.66 -11.41
N LEU A 309 1.34 12.56 -10.43
CA LEU A 309 1.84 12.20 -9.12
C LEU A 309 0.71 11.49 -8.35
N MET A 310 0.80 10.17 -8.14
CA MET A 310 -0.07 9.50 -7.19
C MET A 310 0.49 9.74 -5.80
N ARG A 311 0.01 10.80 -5.16
CA ARG A 311 0.34 11.09 -3.76
C ARG A 311 -0.24 9.99 -2.89
N VAL A 312 0.60 9.39 -2.06
CA VAL A 312 0.12 8.74 -0.84
C VAL A 312 -0.14 9.89 0.14
N GLU A 313 -1.35 10.47 0.07
CA GLU A 313 -1.74 11.50 1.04
C GLU A 313 -2.03 10.83 2.38
N GLN A 314 -1.30 11.21 3.43
CA GLN A 314 -1.81 11.12 4.80
C GLN A 314 -2.13 12.53 5.30
N ALA A 315 -3.34 12.64 5.84
CA ALA A 315 -3.89 13.84 6.48
C ALA A 315 -3.07 14.20 7.73
N ASP A 316 -2.91 15.51 7.94
CA ASP A 316 -2.28 16.12 9.12
C ASP A 316 -3.03 15.82 10.43
#